data_AF-A0A967Z186-F1
#
_entry.id   AF-A0A967Z186-F1
#
_cell.length_a   1.000
_cell.length_b   1.000
_cell.length_c   1.000
_cell.angle_alpha   90.00
_cell.angle_beta   90.00
_cell.angle_gamma   90.00
#
_symmetry.space_group_name_H-M   'P 1'
#
loop_
_entity.id
_entity.type
_entity.pdbx_description
1 polymer ?
#
loop_
_entity_poly.entity_id
_entity_poly.type
_entity_poly.pdbx_seq_one_letter_code
_entity_poly.pdbx_strand_id
1 'polypeptide(L)'
;MFVKQSQARRAKGQLVVDIDQCGLVANGKSYELARKGYFPRKRGNQGYQTSLAYIGAYDEVVQFYLDAGNVNCRNRLPDLLHDIDIQLGQDNPGVTLIRRLDAGYDSLDNRQFLANQSGYFIMKGGRSDTAARLARDIPLQDWIPIAENVHGTELPPEDGIRRL
;
A
#
# COMPACT_ATOMS: atom_id res chain seq x y z
N MET A 1 -14.54 -18.91 4.21
CA MET A 1 -16.00 -18.73 3.99
C MET A 1 -16.31 -17.63 2.97
N PHE A 2 -15.55 -16.53 2.92
CA PHE A 2 -15.77 -15.40 1.98
C PHE A 2 -15.43 -15.65 0.49
N VAL A 3 -14.61 -16.67 0.21
CA VAL A 3 -14.05 -16.93 -1.12
C VAL A 3 -15.09 -17.23 -2.21
N LYS A 4 -16.22 -17.87 -1.87
CA LYS A 4 -17.21 -18.32 -2.85
C LYS A 4 -18.06 -17.20 -3.44
N GLN A 5 -18.22 -16.07 -2.72
CA GLN A 5 -19.02 -14.94 -3.16
C GLN A 5 -18.20 -13.71 -3.55
N SER A 6 -16.87 -13.78 -3.45
CA SER A 6 -16.01 -12.67 -3.86
C SER A 6 -16.17 -12.37 -5.35
N GLN A 7 -16.56 -11.14 -5.64
CA GLN A 7 -16.61 -10.57 -6.98
C GLN A 7 -15.20 -10.34 -7.51
N ALA A 8 -14.27 -9.93 -6.64
CA ALA A 8 -12.87 -9.75 -7.00
C ALA A 8 -12.24 -11.01 -7.60
N ARG A 9 -12.53 -12.19 -7.04
CA ARG A 9 -12.03 -13.47 -7.57
C ARG A 9 -12.61 -13.85 -8.93
N ARG A 10 -13.76 -13.29 -9.32
CA ARG A 10 -14.42 -13.53 -10.60
C ARG A 10 -14.11 -12.45 -11.64
N ALA A 11 -13.43 -11.37 -11.22
CA ALA A 11 -13.04 -10.29 -12.10
C ALA A 11 -12.08 -10.78 -13.19
N LYS A 12 -11.98 -9.98 -14.25
CA LYS A 12 -10.99 -10.14 -15.32
C LYS A 12 -10.39 -8.77 -15.63
N GLY A 13 -9.17 -8.75 -16.12
CA GLY A 13 -8.43 -7.52 -16.41
C GLY A 13 -7.69 -7.00 -15.18
N GLN A 14 -7.61 -5.68 -15.02
CA GLN A 14 -6.84 -5.07 -13.94
C GLN A 14 -7.65 -5.03 -12.64
N LEU A 15 -7.03 -5.47 -11.56
CA LEU A 15 -7.61 -5.41 -10.23
C LEU A 15 -6.68 -4.62 -9.31
N VAL A 16 -7.20 -3.49 -8.83
CA VAL A 16 -6.46 -2.59 -7.96
C VAL A 16 -6.74 -2.96 -6.50
N VAL A 17 -5.67 -3.27 -5.76
CA VAL A 17 -5.72 -3.56 -4.34
C VAL A 17 -5.03 -2.43 -3.59
N ASP A 18 -5.78 -1.74 -2.75
CA ASP A 18 -5.28 -0.68 -1.90
C ASP A 18 -4.80 -1.25 -0.57
N ILE A 19 -3.59 -0.88 -0.17
CA ILE A 19 -2.96 -1.31 1.07
C ILE A 19 -2.79 -0.08 1.98
N ASP A 20 -3.37 -0.14 3.17
CA ASP A 20 -3.29 0.92 4.16
C ASP A 20 -3.23 0.37 5.59
N GLN A 21 -2.76 1.19 6.53
CA GLN A 21 -2.83 0.92 7.95
C GLN A 21 -3.40 2.10 8.71
N CYS A 22 -4.41 1.84 9.54
CA CYS A 22 -4.95 2.83 10.45
C CYS A 22 -4.90 2.36 11.92
N GLY A 23 -4.97 3.31 12.84
CA GLY A 23 -4.92 3.02 14.27
C GLY A 23 -6.31 2.90 14.89
N LEU A 24 -6.57 1.80 15.59
CA LEU A 24 -7.78 1.57 16.38
C LEU A 24 -7.48 1.79 17.87
N VAL A 25 -8.02 2.85 18.47
CA VAL A 25 -7.79 3.15 19.88
C VAL A 25 -8.65 2.26 20.78
N ALA A 26 -8.02 1.67 21.79
CA ALA A 26 -8.68 0.89 22.83
C ALA A 26 -8.78 1.72 24.13
N ASN A 27 -10.02 1.97 24.59
CA ASN A 27 -10.27 2.83 25.75
C ASN A 27 -10.20 2.10 27.10
N GLY A 28 -10.20 0.76 27.08
CA GLY A 28 -10.13 -0.07 28.29
C GLY A 28 -8.69 -0.46 28.65
N LYS A 29 -8.47 -0.85 29.92
CA LYS A 29 -7.16 -1.23 30.43
C LYS A 29 -6.87 -2.73 30.33
N SER A 30 -7.89 -3.55 30.05
CA SER A 30 -7.81 -5.01 30.02
C SER A 30 -7.72 -5.62 28.62
N TYR A 31 -7.71 -4.78 27.58
CA TYR A 31 -7.62 -5.24 26.20
C TYR A 31 -6.25 -5.85 25.93
N GLU A 32 -6.23 -7.14 25.59
CA GLU A 32 -5.01 -7.89 25.36
C GLU A 32 -4.24 -7.32 24.17
N LEU A 33 -2.90 -7.28 24.26
CA LEU A 33 -2.00 -6.74 23.23
C LEU A 33 -2.22 -5.26 22.85
N ALA A 34 -3.14 -4.54 23.51
CA ALA A 34 -3.24 -3.10 23.35
C ALA A 34 -1.93 -2.46 23.82
N ARG A 35 -1.32 -1.64 22.97
CA ARG A 35 -0.04 -0.97 23.23
C ARG A 35 -0.10 0.49 22.81
N LYS A 36 0.73 1.32 23.45
CA LYS A 36 0.92 2.70 23.02
C LYS A 36 1.53 2.72 21.62
N GLY A 37 1.05 3.63 20.78
CA GLY A 37 1.42 3.67 19.37
C GLY A 37 1.20 5.03 18.74
N TYR A 38 1.38 5.08 17.42
CA TYR A 38 1.03 6.27 16.65
C TYR A 38 -0.48 6.27 16.37
N PHE A 39 -1.19 7.16 17.07
CA PHE A 39 -2.61 7.45 16.87
C PHE A 39 -2.76 8.96 16.63
N PRO A 40 -3.04 9.42 15.40
CA PRO A 40 -3.16 10.83 15.09
C PRO A 40 -4.11 11.55 16.06
N ARG A 41 -3.65 12.69 16.61
CA ARG A 41 -4.39 13.51 17.59
C ARG A 41 -4.71 12.82 18.93
N LYS A 42 -4.15 11.63 19.20
CA LYS A 42 -4.41 10.82 20.40
C LYS A 42 -3.11 10.31 21.03
N ARG A 43 -2.15 11.20 21.24
CA ARG A 43 -0.82 10.88 21.77
C ARG A 43 -0.93 10.23 23.15
N GLY A 44 -0.23 9.11 23.36
CA GLY A 44 -0.20 8.40 24.63
C GLY A 44 -1.31 7.36 24.81
N ASN A 45 -2.31 7.35 23.92
CA ASN A 45 -3.34 6.32 23.91
C ASN A 45 -2.76 4.95 23.54
N GLN A 46 -3.46 3.92 23.98
CA GLN A 46 -3.19 2.53 23.62
C GLN A 46 -4.22 2.05 22.62
N GLY A 47 -3.87 1.02 21.86
CA GLY A 47 -4.76 0.42 20.91
C GLY A 47 -4.04 -0.58 20.03
N TYR A 48 -4.55 -0.69 18.82
CA TYR A 48 -4.13 -1.62 17.80
C TYR A 48 -3.83 -0.89 16.50
N GLN A 49 -3.02 -1.51 15.67
CA GLN A 49 -2.86 -1.11 14.27
C GLN A 49 -3.61 -2.11 13.41
N THR A 50 -4.42 -1.59 12.50
CA THR A 50 -5.20 -2.40 11.56
C THR A 50 -4.62 -2.22 10.18
N SER A 51 -3.93 -3.23 9.68
CA SER A 51 -3.42 -3.26 8.31
C SER A 51 -4.45 -3.95 7.42
N LEU A 52 -4.78 -3.33 6.29
CA LEU A 52 -5.87 -3.75 5.41
C LEU A 52 -5.38 -3.81 3.97
N ALA A 53 -5.78 -4.87 3.27
CA ALA A 53 -5.79 -4.94 1.82
C ALA A 53 -7.24 -4.96 1.34
N TYR A 54 -7.65 -3.97 0.54
CA TYR A 54 -9.03 -3.82 0.10
C TYR A 54 -9.13 -3.47 -1.39
N ILE A 55 -10.26 -3.79 -2.00
CA ILE A 55 -10.56 -3.50 -3.40
C ILE A 55 -11.78 -2.58 -3.44
N GLY A 56 -11.53 -1.29 -3.66
CA GLY A 56 -12.59 -0.28 -3.69
C GLY A 56 -13.63 -0.51 -4.80
N ALA A 57 -13.27 -1.14 -5.91
CA ALA A 57 -14.21 -1.41 -7.00
C ALA A 57 -15.35 -2.39 -6.63
N TYR A 58 -15.16 -3.19 -5.59
CA TYR A 58 -16.13 -4.19 -5.13
C TYR A 58 -16.53 -4.02 -3.66
N ASP A 59 -15.99 -3.01 -2.97
CA ASP A 59 -16.10 -2.84 -1.52
C ASP A 59 -15.68 -4.11 -0.74
N GLU A 60 -14.67 -4.82 -1.24
CA GLU A 60 -14.22 -6.11 -0.68
C GLU A 60 -12.90 -5.97 0.09
N VAL A 61 -12.87 -6.50 1.31
CA VAL A 61 -11.64 -6.72 2.07
C VAL A 61 -11.03 -8.04 1.63
N VAL A 62 -9.79 -7.99 1.17
CA VAL A 62 -8.99 -9.17 0.79
C VAL A 62 -8.33 -9.74 2.04
N GLN A 63 -7.59 -8.90 2.78
CA GLN A 63 -6.94 -9.34 4.00
C GLN A 63 -6.92 -8.24 5.07
N PHE A 64 -6.91 -8.67 6.32
CA PHE A 64 -6.91 -7.83 7.50
C PHE A 64 -6.02 -8.42 8.59
N TYR A 65 -5.13 -7.58 9.13
CA TYR A 65 -4.35 -7.89 10.34
C TYR A 65 -4.70 -6.90 11.45
N LEU A 66 -4.80 -7.43 12.67
CA LEU A 66 -4.94 -6.65 13.88
C LEU A 66 -3.71 -6.85 14.75
N ASP A 67 -2.90 -5.80 14.84
CA ASP A 67 -1.61 -5.81 15.52
C ASP A 67 -1.62 -4.93 16.77
N ALA A 68 -0.62 -5.13 17.63
CA ALA A 68 -0.37 -4.21 18.74
C ALA A 68 -0.15 -2.77 18.22
N GLY A 69 -0.60 -1.77 19.00
CA GLY A 69 -0.61 -0.36 18.60
C GLY A 69 0.74 0.22 18.13
N ASN A 70 1.85 -0.39 18.51
CA ASN A 70 3.22 0.03 18.15
C ASN A 70 3.77 -0.62 16.87
N VAL A 71 2.99 -1.44 16.15
CA VAL A 71 3.44 -2.07 14.91
C VAL A 71 3.46 -1.04 13.77
N ASN A 72 4.58 -0.99 13.04
CA ASN A 72 4.71 -0.13 11.87
C ASN A 72 4.15 -0.83 10.63
N CYS A 73 3.45 -0.10 9.76
CA CYS A 73 2.84 -0.63 8.54
C CYS A 73 3.81 -1.36 7.62
N ARG A 74 5.07 -0.90 7.57
CA ARG A 74 6.12 -1.51 6.74
C ARG A 74 6.36 -2.97 7.09
N ASN A 75 6.19 -3.34 8.36
CA ASN A 75 6.47 -4.69 8.84
C ASN A 75 5.45 -5.71 8.35
N ARG A 76 4.23 -5.28 8.00
CA ARG A 76 3.14 -6.15 7.53
C ARG A 76 3.03 -6.25 6.02
N LEU A 77 3.82 -5.47 5.28
CA LEU A 77 3.75 -5.47 3.83
C LEU A 77 4.03 -6.86 3.22
N PRO A 78 5.08 -7.61 3.65
CA PRO A 78 5.31 -8.95 3.10
C PRO A 78 4.14 -9.91 3.31
N ASP A 79 3.58 -9.92 4.52
CA ASP A 79 2.44 -10.77 4.89
C ASP A 79 1.20 -10.43 4.04
N LEU A 80 0.90 -9.13 3.87
CA LEU A 80 -0.22 -8.67 3.05
C LEU A 80 -0.06 -9.02 1.58
N LEU A 81 1.12 -8.81 0.98
CA LEU A 81 1.34 -9.15 -0.43
C LEU A 81 1.21 -10.65 -0.67
N HIS A 82 1.77 -11.46 0.23
CA HIS A 82 1.64 -12.91 0.15
C HIS A 82 0.17 -13.36 0.16
N ASP A 83 -0.63 -12.83 1.08
CA ASP A 83 -2.02 -13.22 1.23
C ASP A 83 -2.90 -12.68 0.09
N ILE A 84 -2.63 -11.48 -0.43
CA ILE A 84 -3.27 -10.95 -1.64
C ILE A 84 -3.06 -11.93 -2.81
N ASP A 85 -1.82 -12.40 -2.98
CA ASP A 85 -1.43 -13.24 -4.12
C ASP A 85 -2.02 -14.64 -4.02
N ILE A 86 -2.07 -15.23 -2.81
CA ILE A 86 -2.77 -16.49 -2.56
C ILE A 86 -4.26 -16.34 -2.87
N GLN A 87 -4.90 -15.27 -2.40
CA GLN A 87 -6.35 -15.15 -2.52
C GLN A 87 -6.82 -14.81 -3.93
N LEU A 88 -6.08 -13.96 -4.64
CA LEU A 88 -6.50 -13.39 -5.92
C LEU A 88 -5.69 -13.90 -7.12
N GLY A 89 -4.41 -14.25 -6.92
CA GLY A 89 -3.48 -14.57 -8.00
C GLY A 89 -3.42 -16.04 -8.40
N GLN A 90 -3.63 -16.98 -7.47
CA GLN A 90 -3.39 -18.41 -7.75
C GLN A 90 -4.40 -19.06 -8.69
N ASP A 91 -5.68 -18.63 -8.66
CA ASP A 91 -6.77 -19.28 -9.40
C ASP A 91 -7.38 -18.41 -10.52
N ASN A 92 -6.80 -17.23 -10.80
CA ASN A 92 -7.37 -16.30 -11.78
C ASN A 92 -6.30 -15.72 -12.73
N PRO A 93 -5.88 -16.50 -13.75
CA PRO A 93 -4.90 -16.04 -14.74
C PRO A 93 -5.41 -14.90 -15.62
N GLY A 94 -6.70 -14.58 -15.56
CA GLY A 94 -7.30 -13.46 -16.26
C GLY A 94 -7.17 -12.12 -15.53
N VAL A 95 -6.56 -12.09 -14.34
CA VAL A 95 -6.40 -10.89 -13.52
C VAL A 95 -4.95 -10.43 -13.47
N THR A 96 -4.77 -9.14 -13.68
CA THR A 96 -3.51 -8.42 -13.43
C THR A 96 -3.65 -7.62 -12.15
N LEU A 97 -2.94 -8.02 -11.10
CA LEU A 97 -2.95 -7.32 -9.82
C LEU A 97 -2.08 -6.06 -9.86
N ILE A 98 -2.64 -4.95 -9.36
CA ILE A 98 -1.95 -3.67 -9.13
C ILE A 98 -2.12 -3.32 -7.65
N ARG A 99 -1.03 -3.41 -6.87
CA ARG A 99 -1.06 -3.05 -5.44
C ARG A 99 -0.70 -1.57 -5.27
N ARG A 100 -1.56 -0.78 -4.65
CA ARG A 100 -1.31 0.64 -4.37
C ARG A 100 -0.97 0.85 -2.90
N LEU A 101 0.08 1.62 -2.68
CA LEU A 101 0.62 1.89 -1.35
C LEU A 101 0.86 3.38 -1.15
N ASP A 102 0.58 3.85 0.06
CA ASP A 102 0.88 5.21 0.46
C ASP A 102 2.37 5.40 0.84
N ALA A 103 2.71 6.64 1.21
CA ALA A 103 4.06 7.02 1.62
C ALA A 103 4.54 6.36 2.92
N GLY A 104 3.64 5.85 3.76
CA GLY A 104 3.98 5.15 5.00
C GLY A 104 4.79 3.89 4.73
N TYR A 105 4.49 3.20 3.62
CA TYR A 105 5.18 1.98 3.20
C TYR A 105 6.56 2.22 2.57
N ASP A 106 6.93 3.48 2.29
CA ASP A 106 8.19 3.78 1.63
C ASP A 106 9.41 3.55 2.54
N SER A 107 10.19 2.52 2.22
CA SER A 107 11.51 2.22 2.79
C SER A 107 12.40 1.56 1.75
N LEU A 108 13.72 1.57 1.95
CA LEU A 108 14.65 0.87 1.06
C LEU A 108 14.31 -0.62 0.95
N ASP A 109 14.11 -1.27 2.09
CA ASP A 109 13.77 -2.69 2.17
C ASP A 109 12.47 -3.01 1.42
N ASN A 110 11.43 -2.17 1.59
CA ASN A 110 10.15 -2.39 0.92
C ASN A 110 10.25 -2.14 -0.59
N ARG A 111 11.04 -1.16 -1.05
CA ARG A 111 11.30 -0.96 -2.49
C ARG A 111 11.98 -2.19 -3.09
N GLN A 112 13.04 -2.67 -2.45
CA GLN A 112 13.76 -3.86 -2.91
C GLN A 112 12.87 -5.10 -2.89
N PHE A 113 12.06 -5.26 -1.85
CA PHE A 113 11.09 -6.35 -1.78
C PHE A 113 10.08 -6.27 -2.93
N LEU A 114 9.44 -5.11 -3.13
CA LEU A 114 8.47 -4.89 -4.20
C LEU A 114 9.06 -5.08 -5.61
N ALA A 115 10.29 -4.63 -5.85
CA ALA A 115 10.97 -4.81 -7.14
C ALA A 115 11.19 -6.28 -7.51
N ASN A 116 11.29 -7.17 -6.50
CA ASN A 116 11.45 -8.60 -6.69
C ASN A 116 10.12 -9.37 -6.68
N GLN A 117 8.99 -8.70 -6.47
CA GLN A 117 7.68 -9.33 -6.47
C GLN A 117 7.06 -9.39 -7.87
N SER A 118 6.25 -10.42 -8.09
CA SER A 118 5.49 -10.55 -9.33
C SER A 118 4.29 -9.60 -9.38
N GLY A 119 3.89 -9.19 -10.59
CA GLY A 119 2.79 -8.26 -10.83
C GLY A 119 3.17 -6.80 -10.65
N TYR A 120 2.18 -5.91 -10.56
CA TYR A 120 2.41 -4.47 -10.56
C TYR A 120 2.18 -3.86 -9.19
N PHE A 121 2.87 -2.75 -8.92
CA PHE A 121 2.62 -1.90 -7.77
C PHE A 121 2.74 -0.42 -8.14
N ILE A 122 2.09 0.43 -7.35
CA ILE A 122 2.26 1.88 -7.36
C ILE A 122 2.47 2.29 -5.91
N MET A 123 3.62 2.90 -5.61
CA MET A 123 3.93 3.37 -4.27
C MET A 123 4.25 4.85 -4.29
N LYS A 124 3.59 5.63 -3.43
CA LYS A 124 3.93 7.03 -3.24
C LYS A 124 5.27 7.15 -2.51
N GLY A 125 6.20 7.94 -3.07
CA GLY A 125 7.44 8.27 -2.37
C GLY A 125 7.17 9.06 -1.08
N GLY A 126 7.82 8.67 0.03
CA GLY A 126 7.65 9.29 1.34
C GLY A 126 8.52 10.53 1.59
N ARG A 127 9.39 10.87 0.64
CA ARG A 127 10.38 11.95 0.76
C ARG A 127 10.17 13.03 -0.30
N SER A 128 9.59 14.16 0.10
CA SER A 128 9.36 15.31 -0.79
C SER A 128 10.63 15.98 -1.29
N ASP A 129 11.71 15.95 -0.49
CA ASP A 129 13.03 16.48 -0.87
C ASP A 129 13.65 15.69 -2.04
N THR A 130 13.37 14.39 -2.10
CA THR A 130 13.82 13.52 -3.19
C THR A 130 13.13 13.90 -4.49
N ALA A 131 11.80 14.09 -4.46
CA ALA A 131 11.03 14.53 -5.62
C ALA A 131 11.51 15.91 -6.11
N ALA A 132 11.68 16.87 -5.20
CA ALA A 132 12.18 18.20 -5.55
C ALA A 132 13.58 18.15 -6.16
N ARG A 133 14.49 17.33 -5.60
CA ARG A 133 15.85 17.14 -6.13
C ARG A 133 15.82 16.58 -7.54
N LEU A 134 15.02 15.53 -7.79
CA LEU A 134 14.89 14.90 -9.09
C LEU A 134 14.31 15.86 -10.13
N ALA A 135 13.31 16.66 -9.74
CA ALA A 135 12.64 17.62 -10.61
C ALA A 135 13.53 18.77 -11.11
N ARG A 136 14.59 19.14 -10.38
CA ARG A 136 15.46 20.29 -10.73
C ARG A 136 16.13 20.16 -12.09
N ASP A 137 16.46 18.94 -12.47
CA ASP A 137 17.24 18.66 -13.67
C ASP A 137 16.36 18.26 -14.86
N ILE A 138 15.02 18.32 -14.71
CA ILE A 138 14.05 17.90 -15.74
C ILE A 138 13.69 19.08 -16.62
N PRO A 139 14.00 19.04 -17.93
CA PRO A 139 13.64 20.09 -18.87
C PRO A 139 12.12 20.35 -18.91
N LEU A 140 11.72 21.61 -19.11
CA LEU A 140 10.31 22.02 -19.12
C LEU A 140 9.47 21.23 -20.15
N GLN A 141 10.06 20.85 -21.28
CA GLN A 141 9.37 20.08 -22.32
C GLN A 141 9.09 18.62 -21.94
N ASP A 142 9.78 18.09 -20.93
CA ASP A 142 9.64 16.70 -20.48
C ASP A 142 8.58 16.55 -19.38
N TRP A 143 7.94 17.67 -18.99
CA TRP A 143 6.80 17.68 -18.07
C TRP A 143 5.49 17.45 -18.82
N ILE A 144 4.74 16.45 -18.38
CA ILE A 144 3.46 16.03 -18.95
C ILE A 144 2.33 16.57 -18.07
N PRO A 145 1.36 17.33 -18.60
CA PRO A 145 0.20 17.76 -17.82
C PRO A 145 -0.68 16.54 -17.49
N ILE A 146 -0.98 16.35 -16.21
CA ILE A 146 -1.81 15.23 -15.70
C ILE A 146 -3.17 15.72 -15.23
N ALA A 147 -3.21 16.90 -14.60
CA ALA A 147 -4.46 17.57 -14.19
C ALA A 147 -4.22 19.08 -14.13
N GLU A 148 -5.27 19.85 -13.80
CA GLU A 148 -5.15 21.29 -13.62
C GLU A 148 -4.08 21.61 -12.56
N ASN A 149 -3.04 22.35 -12.97
CA ASN A 149 -1.88 22.69 -12.14
C ASN A 149 -1.05 21.48 -11.63
N VAL A 150 -1.23 20.29 -12.22
CA VAL A 150 -0.45 19.08 -11.88
C VAL A 150 0.26 18.58 -13.13
N HIS A 151 1.59 18.52 -13.05
CA HIS A 151 2.44 17.94 -14.07
C HIS A 151 3.20 16.75 -13.48
N GLY A 152 3.48 15.75 -14.31
CA GLY A 152 4.27 14.58 -13.97
C GLY A 152 5.29 14.30 -15.05
N THR A 153 6.23 13.41 -14.79
CA THR A 153 7.26 13.02 -15.75
C THR A 153 7.81 11.66 -15.35
N GLU A 154 8.12 10.82 -16.35
CA GLU A 154 8.66 9.49 -16.09
C GLU A 154 10.18 9.56 -16.12
N LEU A 155 10.82 9.12 -15.04
CA LEU A 155 12.26 8.99 -14.98
C LEU A 155 12.69 7.62 -15.52
N PRO A 156 13.92 7.51 -16.07
CA PRO A 156 14.49 6.22 -16.43
C PRO A 156 14.40 5.21 -15.28
N PRO A 157 14.10 3.93 -15.57
CA PRO A 157 14.01 2.91 -14.55
C PRO A 157 15.35 2.74 -13.83
N GLU A 158 15.29 2.59 -12.51
CA GLU A 158 16.43 2.27 -11.65
C GLU A 158 16.03 1.12 -10.74
N ASP A 159 16.89 0.10 -10.61
CA ASP A 159 16.64 -1.10 -9.80
C ASP A 159 15.31 -1.81 -10.12
N GLY A 160 14.91 -1.81 -11.40
CA GLY A 160 13.65 -2.43 -11.85
C GLY A 160 12.38 -1.63 -11.50
N ILE A 161 12.53 -0.44 -10.91
CA ILE A 161 11.40 0.44 -10.56
C ILE A 161 11.39 1.66 -11.49
N ARG A 162 10.21 1.96 -12.03
CA ARG A 162 9.96 3.21 -12.76
C ARG A 162 9.45 4.26 -11.79
N ARG A 163 9.92 5.49 -11.94
CA ARG A 163 9.48 6.64 -11.12
C ARG A 163 8.66 7.58 -11.99
N LEU A 164 7.54 8.02 -11.43
CA LEU A 164 6.54 8.89 -12.05
C LEU A 164 6.39 10.19 -11.25
#